data_AF-A0A1Q6HD95-F1
#
_entry.id   AF-A0A1Q6HD95-F1
#
_cell.length_a   1.000
_cell.length_b   1.000
_cell.length_c   1.000
_cell.angle_alpha   90.00
_cell.angle_beta   90.00
_cell.angle_gamma   90.00
#
_symmetry.space_group_name_H-M   'P 1'
#
loop_
_entity.id
_entity.type
_entity.pdbx_description
1 polymer ?
#
loop_
_entity_poly.entity_id
_entity_poly.type
_entity_poly.pdbx_seq_one_letter_code
_entity_poly.pdbx_strand_id
1 'polypeptide(L)'
;MQSDHQRELMKLDGKHQAELIRKEAEHPQETTRLKNRIAWQNHLIGCLSFLLLKTSDIFRKAVNGIIRLAKDYYKPRFDTEQVSDIKSALNLFGDDRQSNRAAGDFLYFTARQKGEFDNREQIKARREVDNVVEGQYDQQQKKGLSMRR
;
A
#
# COMPACT_ATOMS: atom_id res chain seq x y z
N MET A 1 39.40 -46.05 7.98
CA MET A 1 39.28 -44.73 7.31
C MET A 1 38.09 -44.65 6.35
N GLN A 2 37.95 -45.50 5.34
CA GLN A 2 36.86 -45.38 4.34
C GLN A 2 35.45 -45.65 4.90
N SER A 3 35.29 -46.58 5.86
CA SER A 3 33.98 -46.88 6.47
C SER A 3 33.49 -45.81 7.45
N ASP A 4 34.41 -45.12 8.13
CA ASP A 4 34.05 -44.04 9.05
C ASP A 4 33.50 -42.84 8.27
N HIS A 5 34.07 -42.56 7.10
CA HIS A 5 33.62 -41.49 6.23
C HIS A 5 32.21 -41.77 5.65
N GLN A 6 31.94 -43.01 5.23
CA GLN A 6 30.59 -43.41 4.83
C GLN A 6 29.57 -43.30 5.96
N ARG A 7 29.98 -43.64 7.20
CA ARG A 7 29.13 -43.52 8.38
C ARG A 7 28.83 -42.06 8.75
N GLU A 8 29.81 -41.17 8.59
CA GLU A 8 29.61 -39.74 8.78
C GLU A 8 28.67 -39.14 7.72
N LEU A 9 28.84 -39.53 6.45
CA LEU A 9 27.95 -39.10 5.36
C LEU A 9 26.49 -39.50 5.62
N MET A 10 26.22 -40.75 6.00
CA MET A 10 24.85 -41.18 6.34
C MET A 10 24.26 -40.40 7.53
N LYS A 11 25.07 -40.09 8.55
CA LYS A 11 24.61 -39.27 9.69
C LYS A 11 24.29 -37.84 9.28
N LEU A 12 25.08 -37.26 8.37
CA LEU A 12 24.87 -35.90 7.88
C LEU A 12 23.61 -35.82 7.02
N ASP A 13 23.39 -36.81 6.17
CA ASP A 13 22.21 -36.90 5.30
C ASP A 13 20.93 -37.10 6.13
N GLY A 14 20.96 -37.96 7.16
CA GLY A 14 19.85 -38.13 8.09
C GLY A 14 19.53 -36.85 8.90
N LYS A 15 20.55 -36.10 9.31
CA LYS A 15 20.36 -34.79 9.97
C LYS A 15 19.75 -33.76 9.00
N HIS A 16 20.22 -33.73 7.77
CA HIS A 16 19.72 -32.83 6.75
C HIS A 16 18.24 -33.11 6.44
N GLN A 17 17.87 -34.38 6.25
CA GLN A 17 16.48 -34.77 6.04
C GLN A 17 15.59 -34.45 7.24
N ALA A 18 16.06 -34.68 8.46
CA ALA A 18 15.32 -34.32 9.67
C ALA A 18 15.09 -32.80 9.77
N GLU A 19 16.08 -31.98 9.38
CA GLU A 19 15.95 -30.52 9.37
C GLU A 19 15.01 -30.03 8.26
N LEU A 20 15.01 -30.66 7.08
CA LEU A 20 14.05 -30.36 6.01
C LEU A 20 12.62 -30.64 6.45
N ILE A 21 12.35 -31.82 7.00
CA ILE A 21 11.02 -32.20 7.49
C ILE A 21 10.53 -31.22 8.57
N ARG A 22 11.44 -30.80 9.48
CA ARG A 22 11.14 -29.82 10.50
C ARG A 22 10.77 -28.46 9.90
N LYS A 23 11.55 -27.94 8.95
CA LYS A 23 11.24 -26.66 8.28
C LYS A 23 9.94 -26.71 7.48
N GLU A 24 9.68 -27.83 6.81
CA GLU A 24 8.41 -28.05 6.10
C GLU A 24 7.20 -28.07 7.04
N ALA A 25 7.36 -28.57 8.27
CA ALA A 25 6.32 -28.54 9.29
C ALA A 25 6.11 -27.16 9.94
N GLU A 26 7.18 -26.37 10.10
CA GLU A 26 7.13 -25.02 10.69
C GLU A 26 6.56 -23.96 9.73
N HIS A 27 6.81 -24.09 8.42
CA HIS A 27 6.39 -23.13 7.39
C HIS A 27 4.87 -22.87 7.32
N PRO A 28 3.97 -23.89 7.38
CA PRO A 28 2.52 -23.67 7.46
C PRO A 28 2.09 -22.86 8.69
N GLN A 29 2.75 -23.06 9.83
CA GLN A 29 2.43 -22.34 11.06
C GLN A 29 2.85 -20.86 10.97
N GLU A 30 4.05 -20.59 10.45
CA GLU A 30 4.53 -19.22 10.23
C GLU A 30 3.67 -18.46 9.21
N THR A 31 3.33 -19.09 8.10
CA THR A 31 2.45 -18.50 7.08
C THR A 31 1.06 -18.18 7.65
N THR A 32 0.51 -19.04 8.51
CA THR A 32 -0.78 -18.79 9.19
C THR A 32 -0.69 -17.61 10.15
N ARG A 33 0.38 -17.52 10.94
CA ARG A 33 0.63 -16.40 11.85
C ARG A 33 0.73 -15.07 11.10
N LEU A 34 1.45 -15.04 9.98
CA LEU A 34 1.59 -13.85 9.15
C LEU A 34 0.25 -13.44 8.51
N LYS A 35 -0.52 -14.39 7.99
CA LYS A 35 -1.87 -14.14 7.47
C LYS A 35 -2.80 -13.53 8.52
N ASN A 36 -2.77 -14.05 9.74
CA ASN A 36 -3.57 -13.51 10.85
C ASN A 36 -3.17 -12.07 11.19
N ARG A 37 -1.86 -11.77 11.20
CA ARG A 37 -1.37 -10.41 11.43
C ARG A 37 -1.82 -9.45 10.34
N ILE A 38 -1.74 -9.85 9.07
CA ILE A 38 -2.23 -9.05 7.93
C ILE A 38 -3.74 -8.82 8.03
N ALA A 39 -4.52 -9.87 8.36
CA ALA A 39 -5.97 -9.75 8.51
C ALA A 39 -6.34 -8.74 9.61
N TRP A 40 -5.66 -8.80 10.76
CA TRP A 40 -5.88 -7.84 11.84
C TRP A 40 -5.46 -6.42 11.47
N GLN A 41 -4.33 -6.24 10.79
CA GLN A 41 -3.89 -4.93 10.27
C GLN A 41 -4.92 -4.35 9.29
N ASN A 42 -5.41 -5.16 8.35
CA ASN A 42 -6.45 -4.74 7.41
C ASN A 42 -7.74 -4.35 8.12
N HIS A 43 -8.14 -5.09 9.15
CA HIS A 43 -9.31 -4.77 9.96
C HIS A 43 -9.16 -3.41 10.66
N LEU A 44 -8.02 -3.16 11.31
CA LEU A 44 -7.74 -1.87 11.95
C LEU A 44 -7.74 -0.71 10.96
N ILE A 45 -7.07 -0.86 9.81
CA ILE A 45 -7.08 0.16 8.76
C ILE A 45 -8.53 0.43 8.32
N GLY A 46 -9.33 -0.61 8.09
CA GLY A 46 -10.74 -0.47 7.73
C GLY A 46 -11.56 0.31 8.76
N CYS A 47 -11.38 0.05 10.06
CA CYS A 47 -12.05 0.80 11.12
C CYS A 47 -11.64 2.29 11.12
N LEU A 48 -10.34 2.58 10.99
CA LEU A 48 -9.83 3.95 10.94
C LEU A 48 -10.35 4.69 9.70
N SER A 49 -10.30 4.03 8.53
CA SER A 49 -10.87 4.55 7.29
C SER A 49 -12.36 4.86 7.42
N PHE A 50 -13.14 3.95 8.00
CA PHE A 50 -14.57 4.17 8.23
C PHE A 50 -14.84 5.40 9.10
N LEU A 51 -14.13 5.53 10.23
CA LEU A 51 -14.27 6.67 11.13
C LEU A 51 -13.91 7.98 10.42
N LEU A 52 -12.74 8.05 9.79
CA LEU A 52 -12.25 9.26 9.12
C LEU A 52 -13.15 9.68 7.95
N LEU A 53 -13.65 8.75 7.14
CA LEU A 53 -14.59 9.07 6.06
C LEU A 53 -15.93 9.61 6.58
N LYS A 54 -16.36 9.13 7.74
CA LYS A 54 -17.63 9.53 8.36
C LYS A 54 -17.51 10.90 9.03
N THR A 55 -16.39 11.20 9.67
CA THR A 55 -16.24 12.39 10.52
C THR A 55 -15.45 13.53 9.89
N SER A 56 -14.62 13.27 8.87
CA SER A 56 -13.78 14.30 8.27
C SER A 56 -14.08 14.53 6.80
N ASP A 57 -14.45 15.77 6.49
CA ASP A 57 -14.69 16.21 5.11
C ASP A 57 -13.40 16.21 4.27
N ILE A 58 -12.26 16.55 4.88
CA ILE A 58 -10.95 16.56 4.23
C ILE A 58 -10.60 15.17 3.69
N PHE A 59 -10.70 14.15 4.56
CA PHE A 59 -10.45 12.75 4.17
C PHE A 59 -11.45 12.26 3.13
N ARG A 60 -12.74 12.56 3.34
CA ARG A 60 -13.81 12.15 2.43
C ARG A 60 -13.62 12.73 1.03
N LYS A 61 -13.29 14.02 0.92
CA LYS A 61 -13.01 14.68 -0.36
C LYS A 61 -11.79 14.09 -1.06
N ALA A 62 -10.67 13.93 -0.34
CA ALA A 62 -9.46 13.33 -0.89
C ALA A 62 -9.72 11.93 -1.44
N VAL A 63 -10.35 11.04 -0.66
CA VAL A 63 -10.66 9.66 -1.08
C VAL A 63 -11.64 9.63 -2.26
N ASN A 64 -12.72 10.42 -2.22
CA ASN A 64 -13.67 10.48 -3.32
C ASN A 64 -13.04 11.05 -4.60
N GLY A 65 -12.10 12.01 -4.46
CA GLY A 65 -11.31 12.55 -5.56
C GLY A 65 -10.47 11.47 -6.24
N ILE A 66 -9.80 10.61 -5.45
CA ILE A 66 -9.03 9.45 -5.95
C ILE A 66 -9.96 8.47 -6.68
N ILE A 67 -11.10 8.12 -6.09
CA ILE A 67 -12.09 7.20 -6.71
C ILE A 67 -12.58 7.76 -8.04
N ARG A 68 -12.95 9.05 -8.07
CA ARG A 68 -13.42 9.71 -9.29
C ARG A 68 -12.35 9.69 -10.38
N LEU A 69 -11.09 9.97 -10.05
CA LEU A 69 -10.00 9.87 -11.01
C LEU A 69 -9.84 8.44 -11.54
N ALA A 70 -9.87 7.45 -10.65
CA ALA A 70 -9.65 6.05 -11.02
C ALA A 70 -10.72 5.57 -12.00
N LYS A 71 -11.99 5.78 -11.66
CA LYS A 71 -13.17 5.33 -12.43
C LYS A 71 -13.39 6.09 -13.73
N ASP A 72 -12.94 7.34 -13.81
CA ASP A 72 -13.04 8.12 -15.04
C ASP A 72 -11.99 7.68 -16.06
N TYR A 73 -12.41 6.90 -17.06
CA TYR A 73 -11.53 6.36 -18.09
C TYR A 73 -10.70 7.44 -18.82
N TYR A 74 -11.31 8.59 -19.10
CA TYR A 74 -10.76 9.63 -19.97
C TYR A 74 -9.97 10.68 -19.21
N LYS A 75 -10.15 10.80 -17.89
CA LYS A 75 -9.41 11.77 -17.08
C LYS A 75 -8.00 11.27 -16.75
N PRO A 76 -6.93 11.84 -17.31
CA PRO A 76 -5.60 11.24 -17.18
C PRO A 76 -4.90 11.55 -15.84
N ARG A 77 -5.30 12.63 -15.16
CA ARG A 77 -4.66 13.18 -13.96
C ARG A 77 -5.64 13.91 -13.05
N PHE A 78 -5.23 14.21 -11.82
CA PHE A 78 -6.01 15.04 -10.92
C PHE A 78 -6.18 16.46 -11.45
N ASP A 79 -7.33 17.06 -11.18
CA ASP A 79 -7.50 18.51 -11.29
C ASP A 79 -6.94 19.23 -10.05
N THR A 80 -6.91 20.57 -10.09
CA THR A 80 -6.33 21.37 -9.02
C THR A 80 -7.06 21.20 -7.69
N GLU A 81 -8.39 21.02 -7.71
CA GLU A 81 -9.20 20.81 -6.51
C GLU A 81 -8.85 19.48 -5.86
N GLN A 82 -8.80 18.40 -6.64
CA GLN A 82 -8.42 17.06 -6.17
C GLN A 82 -7.00 17.04 -5.59
N VAL A 83 -6.05 17.73 -6.22
CA VAL A 83 -4.68 17.87 -5.67
C VAL A 83 -4.71 18.62 -4.34
N SER A 84 -5.49 19.69 -4.22
CA SER A 84 -5.63 20.47 -3.00
C SER A 84 -6.25 19.66 -1.86
N ASP A 85 -7.30 18.88 -2.14
CA ASP A 85 -7.96 18.01 -1.16
C ASP A 85 -7.00 16.94 -0.64
N ILE A 86 -6.24 16.29 -1.54
CA ILE A 86 -5.24 15.28 -1.16
C ILE A 86 -4.16 15.93 -0.28
N LYS A 87 -3.59 17.07 -0.68
CA LYS A 87 -2.58 17.76 0.13
C LYS A 87 -3.09 18.18 1.50
N SER A 88 -4.32 18.66 1.57
CA SER A 88 -4.95 19.02 2.83
C SER A 88 -5.05 17.80 3.75
N ALA A 89 -5.31 16.61 3.22
CA ALA A 89 -5.31 15.38 3.99
C ALA A 89 -3.90 14.93 4.39
N LEU A 90 -2.89 15.06 3.51
CA LEU A 90 -1.50 14.71 3.80
C LEU A 90 -0.95 15.53 4.99
N ASN A 91 -1.21 16.84 4.99
CA ASN A 91 -0.75 17.77 6.04
C ASN A 91 -1.30 17.45 7.44
N LEU A 92 -2.34 16.61 7.56
CA LEU A 92 -2.87 16.18 8.86
C LEU A 92 -2.02 15.10 9.54
N PHE A 93 -1.14 14.42 8.81
CA PHE A 93 -0.30 13.34 9.35
C PHE A 93 1.08 13.83 9.81
N GLY A 94 1.54 14.96 9.29
CA GLY A 94 2.83 15.57 9.61
C GLY A 94 3.58 16.05 8.37
N ASP A 95 4.58 16.91 8.58
CA ASP A 95 5.28 17.60 7.48
C ASP A 95 6.45 16.80 6.88
N ASP A 96 6.84 15.68 7.51
CA ASP A 96 7.95 14.87 7.03
C ASP A 96 7.55 13.95 5.87
N ARG A 97 8.55 13.53 5.09
CA ARG A 97 8.36 12.71 3.89
C ARG A 97 7.78 11.34 4.20
N GLN A 98 8.11 10.75 5.35
CA GLN A 98 7.60 9.43 5.74
C GLN A 98 6.13 9.52 6.12
N SER A 99 5.73 10.55 6.88
CA SER A 99 4.32 10.80 7.22
C SER A 99 3.49 11.04 5.97
N ASN A 100 3.97 11.85 5.02
CA ASN A 100 3.30 12.09 3.75
C ASN A 100 3.13 10.81 2.90
N ARG A 101 4.13 9.93 2.88
CA ARG A 101 4.02 8.63 2.20
C ARG A 101 3.00 7.71 2.87
N ALA A 102 3.04 7.61 4.19
CA ALA A 102 2.07 6.80 4.95
C ALA A 102 0.63 7.32 4.77
N ALA A 103 0.45 8.64 4.75
CA ALA A 103 -0.83 9.27 4.47
C ALA A 103 -1.30 9.00 3.04
N GLY A 104 -0.42 9.12 2.05
CA GLY A 104 -0.70 8.78 0.65
C GLY A 104 -1.12 7.32 0.48
N ASP A 105 -0.38 6.39 1.11
CA ASP A 105 -0.72 4.97 1.14
C ASP A 105 -2.10 4.73 1.76
N PHE A 106 -2.38 5.36 2.89
CA PHE A 106 -3.67 5.25 3.58
C PHE A 106 -4.83 5.74 2.70
N LEU A 107 -4.69 6.91 2.06
CA LEU A 107 -5.69 7.47 1.16
C LEU A 107 -5.92 6.54 -0.04
N TYR A 108 -4.84 6.05 -0.65
CA TYR A 108 -4.91 5.11 -1.79
C TYR A 108 -5.58 3.80 -1.40
N PHE A 109 -5.19 3.16 -0.29
CA PHE A 109 -5.79 1.89 0.14
C PHE A 109 -7.26 2.04 0.47
N THR A 110 -7.62 3.15 1.13
CA THR A 110 -9.01 3.47 1.43
C THR A 110 -9.82 3.66 0.15
N ALA A 111 -9.29 4.41 -0.82
CA ALA A 111 -9.93 4.61 -2.12
C ALA A 111 -10.06 3.31 -2.92
N ARG A 112 -9.02 2.46 -2.91
CA ARG A 112 -9.00 1.16 -3.60
C ARG A 112 -10.08 0.23 -3.07
N GLN A 113 -10.21 0.12 -1.74
CA GLN A 113 -11.22 -0.72 -1.10
C GLN A 113 -12.63 -0.17 -1.34
N LYS A 114 -12.82 1.13 -1.12
CA LYS A 114 -14.14 1.78 -1.25
C LYS A 114 -14.63 1.85 -2.70
N GLY A 115 -13.70 2.04 -3.64
CA GLY A 115 -14.00 2.21 -5.06
C GLY A 115 -13.91 0.92 -5.87
N GLU A 116 -13.57 -0.21 -5.26
CA GLU A 116 -13.47 -1.52 -5.92
C GLU A 116 -12.64 -1.44 -7.21
N PHE A 117 -11.38 -1.02 -7.08
CA PHE A 117 -10.55 -0.74 -8.24
C PHE A 117 -10.09 -2.01 -8.97
N ASP A 118 -10.24 -2.01 -10.30
CA ASP A 118 -9.57 -2.98 -11.16
C ASP A 118 -8.05 -2.71 -11.25
N ASN A 119 -7.31 -3.56 -11.95
CA ASN A 119 -5.85 -3.44 -12.06
C ASN A 119 -5.40 -2.13 -12.74
N ARG A 120 -6.13 -1.66 -13.75
CA ARG A 120 -5.80 -0.41 -14.47
C ARG A 120 -6.07 0.80 -13.57
N GLU A 121 -7.22 0.81 -12.92
CA GLU A 121 -7.64 1.82 -11.96
C GLU A 121 -6.63 1.92 -10.80
N GLN A 122 -6.15 0.77 -10.31
CA GLN A 122 -5.11 0.68 -9.27
C GLN A 122 -3.80 1.34 -9.71
N ILE A 123 -3.28 1.00 -10.90
CA ILE A 123 -2.03 1.55 -11.42
C ILE A 123 -2.16 3.07 -11.58
N LYS A 124 -3.26 3.52 -12.19
CA LYS A 124 -3.52 4.93 -12.45
C LYS A 124 -3.65 5.74 -11.16
N ALA A 125 -4.52 5.31 -10.25
CA ALA A 125 -4.74 5.99 -8.98
C ALA A 125 -3.47 6.04 -8.14
N ARG A 126 -2.72 4.92 -8.09
CA ARG A 126 -1.47 4.85 -7.34
C ARG A 126 -0.45 5.87 -7.84
N ARG A 127 -0.21 5.86 -9.15
CA ARG A 127 0.73 6.79 -9.80
C ARG A 127 0.38 8.25 -9.49
N GLU A 128 -0.89 8.63 -9.64
CA GLU A 128 -1.27 10.03 -9.43
C GLU A 128 -1.22 10.44 -7.96
N VAL A 129 -1.53 9.55 -7.02
CA VAL A 129 -1.36 9.83 -5.58
C VAL A 129 0.12 10.02 -5.25
N ASP A 130 1.00 9.12 -5.74
CA ASP A 130 2.45 9.22 -5.54
C ASP A 130 3.00 10.53 -6.15
N ASN A 131 2.48 10.97 -7.30
CA ASN A 131 2.84 12.25 -7.92
C ASN A 131 2.48 13.46 -7.04
N VAL A 132 1.35 13.41 -6.30
CA VAL A 132 0.98 14.47 -5.35
C VAL A 132 1.89 14.42 -4.13
N VAL A 133 2.13 13.24 -3.56
CA VAL A 133 2.98 13.02 -2.38
C VAL A 133 4.42 13.49 -2.64
N GLU A 134 4.98 13.20 -3.82
CA GLU A 134 6.34 13.59 -4.20
C GLU A 134 6.41 15.04 -4.76
N GLY A 135 5.30 15.79 -4.74
CA GLY A 135 5.27 17.21 -5.12
C GLY A 135 5.41 17.49 -6.61
N GLN A 136 5.16 16.51 -7.49
CA GLN A 136 5.30 16.68 -8.94
C GLN A 136 4.28 17.68 -9.50
N TYR A 137 3.09 17.76 -8.90
CA TYR A 137 2.07 18.74 -9.27
C TYR A 137 2.51 20.19 -8.96
N ASP A 138 3.34 20.43 -7.95
CA ASP A 138 3.88 21.78 -7.65
C ASP A 138 4.89 22.24 -8.69
N GLN A 139 5.72 21.31 -9.16
CA GLN A 139 6.71 21.59 -10.19
C GLN A 139 6.03 21.93 -11.52
N GLN A 140 4.90 21.29 -11.84
CA GLN A 140 4.12 21.58 -13.04
C GLN A 140 3.41 22.94 -12.96
N GLN A 141 2.87 23.31 -11.79
CA GLN A 141 2.29 24.64 -11.57
C GLN A 141 3.33 25.75 -11.72
N LYS A 142 4.54 25.56 -11.15
CA LYS A 142 5.66 26.51 -11.26
C LYS A 142 6.18 26.67 -12.69
N LYS A 143 5.99 25.67 -13.56
CA LYS A 143 6.41 25.70 -14.98
C LYS A 143 5.37 26.34 -15.92
N GLY A 144 4.27 26.90 -15.40
CA GLY A 144 3.27 27.60 -16.23
C GLY A 144 2.39 26.69 -17.09
N LEU A 145 2.47 25.37 -16.91
CA LEU A 145 1.59 24.41 -17.60
C LEU A 145 0.23 24.37 -16.87
N SER A 146 -0.61 25.37 -17.16
CA SER A 146 -1.96 25.52 -16.63
C SER A 146 -2.71 24.18 -16.60
N MET A 147 -3.02 23.69 -15.41
CA MET A 147 -3.99 22.60 -15.23
C MET A 147 -5.35 23.14 -15.68
N ARG A 148 -5.88 22.63 -16.80
CA ARG A 148 -7.20 22.98 -17.33
C ARG A 148 -8.24 22.79 -16.22
N ARG A 149 -8.95 23.88 -15.90
CA ARG A 149 -10.07 23.92 -14.94
C ARG A 149 -11.24 23.09 -15.44
#